data_AF-A0A3C1ES65-F1
#
_entry.id   AF-A0A3C1ES65-F1
#
_cell.length_a   1.000
_cell.length_b   1.000
_cell.length_c   1.000
_cell.angle_alpha   90.00
_cell.angle_beta   90.00
_cell.angle_gamma   90.00
#
_symmetry.space_group_name_H-M   'P 1'
#
loop_
_entity.id
_entity.type
_entity.pdbx_description
1 polymer ?
#
loop_
_entity_poly.entity_id
_entity_poly.type
_entity_poly.pdbx_seq_one_letter_code
_entity_poly.pdbx_strand_id
1 'polypeptide(L)'
;MRSKKILILALLAAVMAALLAWKLFRRDDFLYAGTIEATEVDISPRLSSVIASFDAKEGQRLRAGDPMVRLSCEDVKLAADIAERDFKRAQRLKDSSMTEEAYDRLKHKRDDSALKLDWCAIKAPMDSTVLSTYHEPDELVSPGMTLLTLADLRRVWAIVYVPQPLLAKLSLNMEVEGSLPEMPARRLKGRISHINDEAEFTPKNVQTREERTRLVFGVKVEFSNTDDVLKPGMTVEIRLPKA
;
A
#
# COMPACT_ATOMS: atom_id res chain seq x y z
N MET A 1 55.47 32.97 33.66
CA MET A 1 54.69 31.73 33.94
C MET A 1 53.18 31.95 34.15
N ARG A 2 52.71 33.13 34.59
CA ARG A 2 51.28 33.44 34.78
C ARG A 2 50.50 33.67 33.46
N SER A 3 51.09 34.32 32.46
CA SER A 3 50.41 34.62 31.17
C SER A 3 50.06 33.38 30.35
N LYS A 4 50.95 32.38 30.29
CA LYS A 4 50.67 31.09 29.62
C LYS A 4 49.52 30.32 30.28
N LYS A 5 49.38 30.40 31.62
CA LYS A 5 48.26 29.76 32.35
C LYS A 5 46.92 30.44 32.06
N ILE A 6 46.91 31.77 31.94
CA ILE A 6 45.71 32.54 31.56
C ILE A 6 45.29 32.20 30.13
N LEU A 7 46.24 32.07 29.21
CA LEU A 7 45.95 31.67 27.82
C LEU A 7 45.33 30.25 27.75
N ILE A 8 45.87 29.30 28.51
CA ILE A 8 45.36 27.92 28.56
C ILE A 8 43.94 27.87 29.17
N LEU A 9 43.69 28.64 30.24
CA LEU A 9 42.37 28.72 30.87
C LEU A 9 41.33 29.37 29.95
N ALA A 10 41.68 30.43 29.23
CA ALA A 10 40.80 31.07 28.26
C ALA A 10 40.46 30.13 27.09
N LEU A 11 41.44 29.36 26.62
CA LEU A 11 41.26 28.42 25.52
C LEU A 11 40.39 27.22 25.95
N LEU A 12 40.58 26.72 27.17
CA LEU A 12 39.68 25.72 27.78
C LEU A 12 38.25 26.24 27.92
N ALA A 13 38.07 27.48 28.39
CA ALA A 13 36.74 28.09 28.50
C ALA A 13 36.05 28.26 27.14
N ALA A 14 36.79 28.65 26.09
CA ALA A 14 36.27 28.76 24.74
C ALA A 14 35.88 27.39 24.14
N VAL A 15 36.69 26.35 24.35
CA VAL A 15 36.35 24.98 23.93
C VAL A 15 35.14 24.45 24.68
N MET A 16 35.02 24.73 25.98
CA MET A 16 33.89 24.31 26.79
C MET A 16 32.60 25.04 26.39
N ALA A 17 32.68 26.34 26.09
CA ALA A 17 31.58 27.12 25.53
C ALA A 17 31.18 26.64 24.12
N ALA A 18 32.14 26.26 23.27
CA ALA A 18 31.87 25.70 21.96
C ALA A 18 31.22 24.31 22.05
N LEU A 19 31.65 23.46 22.99
CA LEU A 19 31.02 22.15 23.26
C LEU A 19 29.61 22.30 23.84
N LEU A 20 29.40 23.26 24.74
CA LEU A 20 28.08 23.60 25.28
C LEU A 20 27.15 24.16 24.21
N ALA A 21 27.64 25.10 23.38
CA ALA A 21 26.90 25.62 22.25
C ALA A 21 26.58 24.51 21.26
N TRP A 22 27.54 23.64 20.93
CA TRP A 22 27.30 22.49 20.06
C TRP A 22 26.27 21.50 20.64
N LYS A 23 26.30 21.27 21.96
CA LYS A 23 25.33 20.41 22.64
C LYS A 23 23.94 21.05 22.76
N LEU A 24 23.85 22.38 22.94
CA LEU A 24 22.57 23.12 22.94
C LEU A 24 21.99 23.31 21.53
N PHE A 25 22.86 23.44 20.52
CA PHE A 25 22.47 23.69 19.13
C PHE A 25 22.28 22.39 18.33
N ARG A 26 22.78 21.25 18.84
CA ARG A 26 22.30 19.92 18.46
C ARG A 26 20.84 19.81 18.88
N ARG A 27 19.96 20.18 17.96
CA ARG A 27 18.55 19.82 18.01
C ARG A 27 18.49 18.30 17.98
N ASP A 28 18.32 17.68 19.14
CA ASP A 28 17.97 16.26 19.19
C ASP A 28 16.55 16.13 18.65
N ASP A 29 16.43 15.87 17.35
CA ASP A 29 15.16 15.59 16.71
C ASP A 29 14.51 14.36 17.35
N PHE A 30 13.18 14.37 17.52
CA PHE A 30 12.48 13.24 18.10
C PHE A 30 12.16 12.23 17.01
N LEU A 31 12.41 10.96 17.30
CA LEU A 31 12.12 9.84 16.42
C LEU A 31 10.75 9.30 16.75
N TYR A 32 9.84 9.34 15.78
CA TYR A 32 8.52 8.75 15.89
C TYR A 32 8.52 7.44 15.12
N ALA A 33 8.23 6.34 15.81
CA ALA A 33 8.10 5.05 15.18
C ALA A 33 6.73 4.91 14.50
N GLY A 34 6.73 4.33 13.30
CA GLY A 34 5.55 3.92 12.57
C GLY A 34 5.80 2.60 11.86
N THR A 35 4.74 1.93 11.48
CA THR A 35 4.82 0.70 10.69
C THR A 35 4.65 1.03 9.21
N ILE A 36 5.50 0.46 8.37
CA ILE A 36 5.40 0.57 6.92
C ILE A 36 4.19 -0.25 6.46
N GLU A 37 3.38 0.37 5.61
CA GLU A 37 2.21 -0.18 4.96
C GLU A 37 2.27 0.14 3.45
N ALA A 38 1.53 -0.63 2.67
CA ALA A 38 1.39 -0.43 1.23
C ALA A 38 -0.08 -0.50 0.82
N THR A 39 -0.39 -0.06 -0.40
CA THR A 39 -1.73 -0.26 -0.96
C THR A 39 -1.89 -1.72 -1.31
N GLU A 40 -2.64 -2.43 -0.49
CA GLU A 40 -3.00 -3.83 -0.70
C GLU A 40 -4.37 -3.96 -1.35
N VAL A 41 -4.48 -4.92 -2.26
CA VAL A 41 -5.72 -5.26 -2.97
C VAL A 41 -5.90 -6.76 -2.95
N ASP A 42 -7.00 -7.19 -2.35
CA ASP A 42 -7.41 -8.59 -2.36
C ASP A 42 -8.15 -8.93 -3.64
N ILE A 43 -7.66 -9.95 -4.32
CA ILE A 43 -8.22 -10.44 -5.57
C ILE A 43 -9.10 -11.64 -5.30
N SER A 44 -10.37 -11.53 -5.68
CA SER A 44 -11.36 -12.59 -5.55
C SER A 44 -11.95 -12.96 -6.91
N PRO A 45 -12.45 -14.21 -7.08
CA PRO A 45 -13.12 -14.59 -8.31
C PRO A 45 -14.49 -13.92 -8.37
N ARG A 46 -15.01 -13.72 -9.58
CA ARG A 46 -16.36 -13.16 -9.79
C ARG A 46 -17.44 -14.22 -10.03
N LEU A 47 -17.03 -15.46 -10.19
CA LEU A 47 -17.89 -16.64 -10.39
C LEU A 47 -17.37 -17.79 -9.53
N SER A 48 -18.27 -18.72 -9.19
CA SER A 48 -17.88 -19.96 -8.52
C SER A 48 -17.32 -20.94 -9.53
N SER A 49 -16.09 -21.40 -9.33
CA SER A 49 -15.40 -22.35 -10.21
C SER A 49 -14.19 -22.95 -9.48
N VAL A 50 -13.58 -23.97 -10.08
CA VAL A 50 -12.36 -24.60 -9.60
C VAL A 50 -11.15 -23.85 -10.13
N ILE A 51 -10.11 -23.68 -9.32
CA ILE A 51 -8.84 -23.09 -9.76
C ILE A 51 -8.12 -24.10 -10.67
N ALA A 52 -7.88 -23.74 -11.93
CA ALA A 52 -7.11 -24.56 -12.85
C ALA A 52 -5.59 -24.36 -12.67
N SER A 53 -5.14 -23.12 -12.46
CA SER A 53 -3.73 -22.82 -12.23
C SER A 53 -3.52 -21.41 -11.69
N PHE A 54 -2.46 -21.24 -10.89
CA PHE A 54 -1.83 -19.95 -10.62
C PHE A 54 -0.69 -19.71 -11.61
N ASP A 55 -0.82 -18.65 -12.41
CA ASP A 55 0.23 -18.18 -13.33
C ASP A 55 1.20 -17.22 -12.64
N ALA A 56 0.74 -16.55 -11.58
CA ALA A 56 1.54 -15.66 -10.75
C ALA A 56 2.08 -16.36 -9.51
N LYS A 57 3.30 -16.00 -9.09
CA LYS A 57 3.96 -16.53 -7.88
C LYS A 57 4.12 -15.46 -6.82
N GLU A 58 4.15 -15.85 -5.55
CA GLU A 58 4.50 -14.96 -4.45
C GLU A 58 5.86 -14.29 -4.67
N GLY A 59 5.92 -12.99 -4.38
CA GLY A 59 7.07 -12.12 -4.65
C GLY A 59 7.25 -11.72 -6.12
N GLN A 60 6.43 -12.22 -7.05
CA GLN A 60 6.50 -11.81 -8.45
C GLN A 60 5.91 -10.41 -8.64
N ARG A 61 6.61 -9.58 -9.40
CA ARG A 61 6.11 -8.29 -9.87
C ARG A 61 5.30 -8.49 -11.15
N LEU A 62 4.07 -7.97 -11.13
CA LEU A 62 3.11 -8.03 -12.21
C LEU A 62 2.84 -6.63 -12.76
N ARG A 63 2.51 -6.56 -14.04
CA ARG A 63 1.98 -5.36 -14.70
C ARG A 63 0.47 -5.48 -14.83
N ALA A 64 -0.20 -4.34 -14.94
CA ALA A 64 -1.63 -4.32 -15.24
C ALA A 64 -1.95 -5.17 -16.49
N GLY A 65 -2.90 -6.10 -16.36
CA GLY A 65 -3.33 -7.01 -17.41
C GLY A 65 -2.62 -8.37 -17.44
N ASP A 66 -1.53 -8.57 -16.68
CA ASP A 66 -0.85 -9.87 -16.62
C ASP A 66 -1.80 -10.94 -16.03
N PRO A 67 -1.85 -12.15 -16.61
CA PRO A 67 -2.67 -13.24 -16.06
C PRO A 67 -2.12 -13.71 -14.72
N MET A 68 -3.00 -13.94 -13.76
CA MET A 68 -2.63 -14.37 -12.40
C MET A 68 -3.23 -15.73 -12.04
N VAL A 69 -4.51 -15.91 -12.34
CA VAL A 69 -5.25 -17.14 -12.02
C VAL A 69 -6.12 -17.53 -13.21
N ARG A 70 -6.13 -18.82 -13.52
CA ARG A 70 -7.07 -19.41 -14.48
C ARG A 70 -8.06 -20.30 -13.74
N LEU A 71 -9.35 -20.10 -14.04
CA LEU A 71 -10.45 -20.90 -13.51
C LEU A 71 -10.87 -21.96 -14.53
N SER A 72 -11.34 -23.10 -14.05
CA SER A 72 -11.91 -24.18 -14.87
C SER A 72 -13.35 -23.84 -15.25
N CYS A 73 -13.50 -23.28 -16.45
CA CYS A 73 -14.74 -22.68 -16.93
C CYS A 73 -15.31 -23.38 -18.17
N GLU A 74 -15.25 -24.71 -18.22
CA GLU A 74 -15.72 -25.47 -19.40
C GLU A 74 -17.22 -25.26 -19.67
N ASP A 75 -18.02 -25.20 -18.61
CA ASP A 75 -19.46 -24.91 -18.66
C ASP A 75 -19.76 -23.48 -19.11
N VAL A 76 -19.03 -22.49 -18.59
CA VAL A 76 -19.16 -21.08 -18.98
C VAL A 76 -18.75 -20.89 -20.44
N LYS A 77 -17.68 -21.54 -20.88
CA LYS A 77 -17.22 -21.53 -22.27
C LYS A 77 -18.27 -22.14 -23.20
N LEU A 78 -18.84 -23.28 -22.83
CA LEU A 78 -19.92 -23.91 -23.59
C LEU A 78 -21.15 -22.98 -23.70
N ALA A 79 -21.56 -22.34 -22.60
CA ALA A 79 -22.68 -21.41 -22.59
C ALA A 79 -22.44 -20.18 -23.49
N ALA A 80 -21.22 -19.63 -23.47
CA ALA A 80 -20.81 -18.54 -24.35
C ALA A 80 -20.83 -18.96 -25.83
N ASP A 81 -20.34 -20.15 -26.15
CA ASP A 81 -20.35 -20.70 -27.51
C ASP A 81 -21.78 -20.89 -28.04
N ILE A 82 -22.70 -21.37 -27.22
CA ILE A 82 -24.13 -21.52 -27.58
C ILE A 82 -24.74 -20.13 -27.84
N ALA A 83 -24.56 -19.18 -26.91
CA ALA A 83 -25.12 -17.84 -27.04
C ALA A 83 -24.60 -17.10 -28.28
N GLU A 84 -23.31 -17.24 -28.59
CA GLU A 84 -22.68 -16.68 -29.78
C GLU A 84 -23.24 -17.29 -31.08
N ARG A 85 -23.46 -18.61 -31.11
CA ARG A 85 -24.07 -19.30 -32.26
C ARG A 85 -25.52 -18.87 -32.48
N ASP A 86 -26.29 -18.72 -31.41
CA ASP A 86 -27.68 -18.24 -31.50
C ASP A 86 -27.75 -16.79 -31.97
N PHE A 87 -26.85 -15.92 -31.47
CA PHE A 87 -26.76 -14.53 -31.94
C PHE A 87 -26.35 -14.46 -33.42
N LYS A 88 -25.40 -15.28 -33.88
CA LYS A 88 -25.04 -15.38 -35.31
C LYS A 88 -26.19 -15.90 -36.18
N ARG A 89 -27.06 -16.76 -35.66
CA ARG A 89 -28.29 -17.17 -36.37
C ARG A 89 -29.27 -15.99 -36.46
N ALA A 90 -29.45 -15.28 -35.35
CA ALA A 90 -30.28 -14.08 -35.29
C ALA A 90 -29.81 -13.03 -36.30
N GLN A 91 -28.52 -12.72 -36.34
CA GLN A 91 -27.96 -11.72 -37.24
C GLN A 91 -28.27 -11.99 -38.72
N ARG A 92 -28.30 -13.26 -39.12
CA ARG A 92 -28.68 -13.66 -40.50
C ARG A 92 -30.16 -13.51 -40.80
N LEU A 93 -31.02 -13.51 -39.78
CA LEU A 93 -32.47 -13.40 -39.90
C LEU A 93 -32.97 -11.97 -39.65
N LYS A 94 -32.10 -11.06 -39.19
CA LYS A 94 -32.44 -9.67 -38.86
C LYS A 94 -33.12 -8.96 -40.03
N ASP A 95 -32.60 -9.14 -41.24
CA ASP A 95 -33.14 -8.48 -42.44
C ASP A 95 -34.41 -9.14 -42.99
N SER A 96 -34.78 -10.34 -42.50
CA SER A 96 -35.81 -11.18 -43.13
C SER A 96 -37.07 -11.36 -42.29
N SER A 97 -36.94 -11.58 -40.97
CA SER A 97 -38.07 -12.13 -40.20
C SER A 97 -37.98 -11.95 -38.69
N MET A 98 -37.12 -11.05 -38.20
CA MET A 98 -36.90 -10.89 -36.76
C MET A 98 -37.22 -9.48 -36.29
N THR A 99 -37.84 -9.38 -35.11
CA THR A 99 -38.10 -8.10 -34.46
C THR A 99 -36.83 -7.59 -33.77
N GLU A 100 -36.73 -6.27 -33.59
CA GLU A 100 -35.58 -5.68 -32.88
C GLU A 100 -35.50 -6.16 -31.42
N GLU A 101 -36.63 -6.38 -30.74
CA GLU A 101 -36.63 -6.89 -29.36
C GLU A 101 -36.06 -8.31 -29.27
N ALA A 102 -36.39 -9.17 -30.24
CA ALA A 102 -35.85 -10.52 -30.31
C ALA A 102 -34.35 -10.51 -30.58
N TYR A 103 -33.88 -9.60 -31.45
CA TYR A 103 -32.46 -9.39 -31.73
C TYR A 103 -31.70 -8.91 -30.48
N ASP A 104 -32.21 -7.88 -29.81
CA ASP A 104 -31.58 -7.29 -28.63
C ASP A 104 -31.51 -8.28 -27.46
N ARG A 105 -32.54 -9.12 -27.27
CA ARG A 105 -32.50 -10.18 -26.27
C ARG A 105 -31.34 -11.15 -26.49
N LEU A 106 -31.12 -11.58 -27.73
CA LEU A 106 -30.03 -12.50 -28.07
C LEU A 106 -28.67 -11.80 -27.99
N LYS A 107 -28.59 -10.52 -28.37
CA LYS A 107 -27.40 -9.68 -28.19
C LYS A 107 -27.00 -9.60 -26.71
N HIS A 108 -27.93 -9.21 -25.83
CA HIS A 108 -27.66 -9.13 -24.39
C HIS A 108 -27.28 -10.50 -23.80
N LYS A 109 -27.89 -11.59 -24.27
CA LYS A 109 -27.53 -12.94 -23.83
C LYS A 109 -26.10 -13.33 -24.24
N ARG A 110 -25.68 -12.96 -25.46
CA ARG A 110 -24.31 -13.12 -25.94
C ARG A 110 -23.35 -12.30 -25.08
N ASP A 111 -23.66 -11.02 -24.87
CA ASP A 111 -22.81 -10.10 -24.10
C ASP A 111 -22.63 -10.56 -22.64
N ASP A 112 -23.71 -10.99 -21.97
CA ASP A 112 -23.67 -11.57 -20.61
C ASP A 112 -22.78 -12.83 -20.54
N SER A 113 -22.93 -13.73 -21.51
CA SER A 113 -22.17 -14.99 -21.52
C SER A 113 -20.69 -14.75 -21.84
N ALA A 114 -20.38 -13.78 -22.72
CA ALA A 114 -19.02 -13.37 -23.02
C ALA A 114 -18.31 -12.73 -21.82
N LEU A 115 -19.04 -11.90 -21.04
CA LEU A 115 -18.50 -11.29 -19.82
C LEU A 115 -18.14 -12.34 -18.76
N LYS A 116 -19.00 -13.36 -18.59
CA LYS A 116 -18.73 -14.47 -17.67
C LYS A 116 -17.50 -15.28 -18.09
N LEU A 117 -17.28 -15.47 -19.39
CA LEU A 117 -16.10 -16.15 -19.90
C LEU A 117 -14.81 -15.34 -19.64
N ASP A 118 -14.85 -14.02 -19.73
CA ASP A 118 -13.70 -13.17 -19.40
C ASP A 118 -13.30 -13.28 -17.91
N TRP A 119 -14.28 -13.45 -17.01
CA TRP A 119 -14.03 -13.64 -15.57
C TRP A 119 -13.27 -14.94 -15.23
N CYS A 120 -13.14 -15.87 -16.18
CA CYS A 120 -12.39 -17.10 -16.00
C CYS A 120 -10.87 -16.92 -16.02
N ALA A 121 -10.39 -15.78 -16.55
CA ALA A 121 -8.99 -15.40 -16.52
C ALA A 121 -8.82 -14.15 -15.66
N ILE A 122 -8.35 -14.32 -14.43
CA ILE A 122 -8.17 -13.23 -13.49
C ILE A 122 -6.82 -12.57 -13.78
N LYS A 123 -6.86 -11.28 -14.12
CA LYS A 123 -5.70 -10.46 -14.50
C LYS A 123 -5.39 -9.43 -13.42
N ALA A 124 -4.13 -9.01 -13.36
CA ALA A 124 -3.69 -7.97 -12.45
C ALA A 124 -4.37 -6.63 -12.77
N PRO A 125 -5.04 -5.97 -11.80
CA PRO A 125 -5.72 -4.69 -12.05
C PRO A 125 -4.75 -3.51 -12.16
N MET A 126 -3.56 -3.63 -11.57
CA MET A 126 -2.52 -2.59 -11.57
C MET A 126 -1.13 -3.23 -11.45
N ASP A 127 -0.11 -2.43 -11.73
CA ASP A 127 1.28 -2.80 -11.41
C ASP A 127 1.40 -3.08 -9.92
N SER A 128 1.80 -4.30 -9.57
CA SER A 128 1.80 -4.76 -8.18
C SER A 128 2.75 -5.93 -7.98
N THR A 129 2.99 -6.29 -6.72
CA THR A 129 3.74 -7.49 -6.35
C THR A 129 2.78 -8.44 -5.63
N VAL A 130 2.84 -9.72 -5.94
CA VAL A 130 2.07 -10.75 -5.23
C VAL A 130 2.64 -10.90 -3.83
N LEU A 131 1.85 -10.63 -2.80
CA LEU A 131 2.27 -10.83 -1.41
C LEU A 131 2.05 -12.28 -0.98
N SER A 132 0.82 -12.75 -1.14
CA SER A 132 0.38 -14.04 -0.61
C SER A 132 -0.63 -14.70 -1.55
N THR A 133 -0.61 -16.02 -1.60
CA THR A 133 -1.60 -16.89 -2.25
C THR A 133 -2.29 -17.74 -1.18
N TYR A 134 -3.62 -17.80 -1.19
CA TYR A 134 -4.38 -18.43 -0.08
C TYR A 134 -5.07 -19.75 -0.44
N HIS A 135 -5.01 -20.16 -1.71
CA HIS A 135 -5.67 -21.34 -2.23
C HIS A 135 -4.75 -22.10 -3.18
N GLU A 136 -4.96 -23.40 -3.30
CA GLU A 136 -4.23 -24.27 -4.23
C GLU A 136 -5.02 -24.54 -5.52
N PRO A 137 -4.35 -24.96 -6.60
CA PRO A 137 -5.01 -25.56 -7.75
C PRO A 137 -5.94 -26.72 -7.34
N ASP A 138 -6.99 -26.93 -8.13
CA ASP A 138 -8.06 -27.91 -7.90
C ASP A 138 -9.00 -27.60 -6.72
N GLU A 139 -8.81 -26.48 -6.00
CA GLU A 139 -9.78 -26.02 -5.02
C GLU A 139 -10.99 -25.34 -5.66
N LEU A 140 -12.18 -25.59 -5.08
CA LEU A 140 -13.41 -24.89 -5.42
C LEU A 140 -13.46 -23.54 -4.70
N VAL A 141 -13.61 -22.47 -5.48
CA VAL A 141 -13.70 -21.10 -4.96
C VAL A 141 -15.00 -20.42 -5.35
N SER A 142 -15.39 -19.41 -4.57
CA SER A 142 -16.63 -18.64 -4.76
C SER A 142 -16.39 -17.13 -4.63
N PRO A 143 -17.30 -16.29 -5.17
CA PRO A 143 -17.15 -14.85 -5.10
C PRO A 143 -16.97 -14.33 -3.68
N GLY A 144 -15.98 -13.45 -3.50
CA GLY A 144 -15.60 -12.89 -2.20
C GLY A 144 -14.50 -13.67 -1.46
N MET A 145 -14.12 -14.87 -1.91
CA MET A 145 -12.93 -15.56 -1.37
C MET A 145 -11.65 -14.91 -1.92
N THR A 146 -10.71 -14.57 -1.04
CA THR A 146 -9.42 -13.97 -1.41
C THR A 146 -8.49 -15.04 -1.98
N LEU A 147 -8.15 -14.96 -3.27
CA LEU A 147 -7.20 -15.85 -3.93
C LEU A 147 -5.76 -15.39 -3.72
N LEU A 148 -5.54 -14.09 -3.92
CA LEU A 148 -4.24 -13.44 -3.90
C LEU A 148 -4.37 -12.07 -3.23
N THR A 149 -3.37 -11.67 -2.45
CA THR A 149 -3.19 -10.27 -2.04
C THR A 149 -2.08 -9.64 -2.88
N LEU A 150 -2.38 -8.53 -3.53
CA LEU A 150 -1.43 -7.76 -4.34
C LEU A 150 -1.06 -6.46 -3.61
N ALA A 151 0.17 -5.98 -3.76
CA ALA A 151 0.58 -4.68 -3.21
C ALA A 151 1.36 -3.80 -4.19
N ASP A 152 1.07 -2.49 -4.22
CA ASP A 152 1.95 -1.50 -4.89
C ASP A 152 3.11 -1.16 -3.96
N LEU A 153 4.21 -1.91 -4.08
CA LEU A 153 5.40 -1.72 -3.25
C LEU A 153 6.26 -0.52 -3.66
N ARG A 154 5.95 0.20 -4.76
CA ARG A 154 6.77 1.35 -5.20
C ARG A 154 6.63 2.55 -4.27
N ARG A 155 5.44 2.72 -3.71
CA ARG A 155 5.08 3.80 -2.80
C ARG A 155 4.52 3.17 -1.54
N VAL A 156 5.29 3.25 -0.48
CA VAL A 156 4.89 2.75 0.84
C VAL A 156 4.71 3.94 1.76
N TRP A 157 3.97 3.78 2.84
CA TRP A 157 3.79 4.83 3.82
C TRP A 157 3.92 4.29 5.23
N ALA A 158 4.13 5.17 6.19
CA ALA A 158 3.96 4.86 7.59
C ALA A 158 3.12 5.96 8.24
N ILE A 159 2.28 5.56 9.19
CA ILE A 159 1.55 6.51 10.04
C ILE A 159 2.33 6.64 11.34
N VAL A 160 2.69 7.88 11.69
CA VAL A 160 3.31 8.21 12.97
C VAL A 160 2.36 9.08 13.79
N TYR A 161 2.28 8.79 15.08
CA TYR A 161 1.38 9.49 15.98
C TYR A 161 2.09 10.66 16.65
N VAL A 162 1.64 11.87 16.31
CA VAL A 162 2.29 13.12 16.72
C VAL A 162 1.40 13.89 17.72
N PRO A 163 1.93 14.36 18.86
CA PRO A 163 1.17 15.18 19.79
C PRO A 163 0.67 16.51 19.18
N GLN A 164 -0.53 16.92 19.53
CA GLN A 164 -1.17 18.16 19.04
C GLN A 164 -0.26 19.42 19.03
N PRO A 165 0.54 19.72 20.07
CA PRO A 165 1.38 20.93 20.07
C PRO A 165 2.42 20.96 18.94
N LEU A 166 2.82 19.79 18.43
CA LEU A 166 3.81 19.69 17.36
C LEU A 166 3.19 19.85 15.96
N LEU A 167 1.88 19.64 15.82
CA LEU A 167 1.19 19.75 14.53
C LEU A 167 1.36 21.12 13.86
N ALA A 168 1.41 22.20 14.64
CA ALA A 168 1.58 23.55 14.12
C ALA A 168 2.90 23.75 13.36
N LYS A 169 3.88 22.86 13.54
CA LYS A 169 5.18 22.88 12.85
C LYS A 169 5.22 21.96 11.65
N LEU A 170 4.19 21.13 11.43
CA LEU A 170 4.09 20.22 10.32
C LEU A 170 3.19 20.81 9.23
N SER A 171 3.46 20.45 7.99
CA SER A 171 2.65 20.90 6.86
C SER A 171 2.58 19.78 5.82
N LEU A 172 1.49 19.77 5.06
CA LEU A 172 1.35 18.88 3.93
C LEU A 172 2.53 19.07 2.95
N ASN A 173 3.02 17.98 2.37
CA ASN A 173 4.17 17.93 1.47
C ASN A 173 5.53 18.28 2.09
N MET A 174 5.62 18.46 3.40
CA MET A 174 6.89 18.65 4.09
C MET A 174 7.78 17.41 3.92
N GLU A 175 9.06 17.64 3.59
CA GLU A 175 10.05 16.58 3.51
C GLU A 175 10.54 16.20 4.92
N VAL A 176 10.63 14.90 5.17
CA VAL A 176 11.07 14.33 6.43
C VAL A 176 12.06 13.20 6.17
N GLU A 177 12.90 12.90 7.16
CA GLU A 177 13.85 11.80 7.06
C GLU A 177 13.36 10.61 7.87
N GLY A 178 13.25 9.45 7.23
CA GLY A 178 13.06 8.16 7.88
C GLY A 178 14.37 7.40 8.03
N SER A 179 14.43 6.48 8.97
CA SER A 179 15.46 5.45 9.04
C SER A 179 14.87 4.15 9.57
N LEU A 180 15.43 3.02 9.15
CA LEU A 180 15.09 1.71 9.70
C LEU A 180 15.96 1.48 10.96
N PRO A 181 15.40 1.01 12.08
CA PRO A 181 16.18 0.67 13.28
C PRO A 181 17.31 -0.34 12.99
N GLU A 182 17.09 -1.27 12.06
CA GLU A 182 18.04 -2.29 11.64
C GLU A 182 19.15 -1.72 10.74
N MET A 183 18.91 -0.57 10.12
CA MET A 183 19.84 0.10 9.19
C MET A 183 19.88 1.62 9.41
N PRO A 184 20.36 2.10 10.57
CA PRO A 184 20.26 3.52 10.96
C PRO A 184 21.10 4.46 10.08
N ALA A 185 22.10 3.92 9.37
CA ALA A 185 22.91 4.68 8.43
C ALA A 185 22.17 5.03 7.13
N ARG A 186 21.14 4.25 6.76
CA ARG A 186 20.37 4.48 5.54
C ARG A 186 19.25 5.47 5.84
N ARG A 187 19.37 6.68 5.29
CA ARG A 187 18.33 7.71 5.35
C ARG A 187 17.33 7.48 4.22
N LEU A 188 16.06 7.36 4.58
CA LEU A 188 14.93 7.28 3.67
C LEU A 188 14.34 8.68 3.55
N LYS A 189 14.18 9.18 2.32
CA LYS A 189 13.49 10.45 2.11
C LYS A 189 11.99 10.19 2.09
N GLY A 190 11.27 10.81 3.02
CA GLY A 190 9.83 10.74 3.13
C GLY A 190 9.17 12.10 2.91
N ARG A 191 7.86 12.08 2.65
CA ARG A 191 7.04 13.28 2.53
C ARG A 191 5.75 13.11 3.30
N ILE A 192 5.34 14.13 4.04
CA ILE A 192 4.03 14.13 4.71
C ILE A 192 2.94 14.21 3.65
N SER A 193 2.21 13.11 3.44
CA SER A 193 1.16 13.00 2.42
C SER A 193 -0.23 13.28 2.99
N HIS A 194 -0.43 13.07 4.29
CA HIS A 194 -1.70 13.34 4.97
C HIS A 194 -1.47 13.56 6.47
N ILE A 195 -2.29 14.40 7.08
CA ILE A 195 -2.38 14.62 8.52
C ILE A 195 -3.85 14.42 8.86
N ASN A 196 -4.16 13.47 9.74
CA ASN A 196 -5.53 13.19 10.14
C ASN A 196 -6.15 14.44 10.78
N ASP A 197 -7.40 14.74 10.45
CA ASP A 197 -8.15 15.88 11.03
C ASP A 197 -8.69 15.55 12.42
N GLU A 198 -8.88 14.27 12.72
CA GLU A 198 -9.39 13.77 13.99
C GLU A 198 -8.24 13.34 14.92
N ALA A 199 -8.33 13.75 16.18
CA ALA A 199 -7.42 13.30 17.20
C ALA A 199 -7.76 11.87 17.64
N GLU A 200 -6.75 11.03 17.70
CA GLU A 200 -6.82 9.70 18.27
C GLU A 200 -6.24 9.72 19.69
N PHE A 201 -6.81 8.89 20.58
CA PHE A 201 -6.13 8.61 21.85
C PHE A 201 -4.87 7.79 21.54
N THR A 202 -3.75 8.11 22.19
CA THR A 202 -2.49 7.36 22.03
C THR A 202 -2.73 5.85 22.09
N PRO A 203 -2.42 5.09 21.02
CA PRO A 203 -2.52 3.64 21.05
C PRO A 203 -1.67 3.10 22.21
N LYS A 204 -2.24 2.15 22.96
CA LYS A 204 -1.81 1.71 24.30
C LYS A 204 -0.29 1.49 24.44
N ASN A 205 0.35 2.25 25.32
CA ASN A 205 1.24 1.78 26.40
C ASN A 205 1.66 2.98 27.23
N VAL A 206 0.83 3.30 28.22
CA VAL A 206 0.96 4.54 28.94
C VAL A 206 0.79 4.27 30.44
N GLN A 207 1.87 4.45 31.20
CA GLN A 207 1.95 4.10 32.62
C GLN A 207 1.32 5.16 33.53
N THR A 208 1.19 6.41 33.07
CA THR A 208 0.62 7.51 33.87
C THR A 208 -0.73 8.00 33.35
N ARG A 209 -1.56 8.56 34.24
CA ARG A 209 -2.89 9.09 33.87
C ARG A 209 -2.80 10.27 32.89
N GLU A 210 -1.75 11.09 32.99
CA GLU A 210 -1.54 12.28 32.16
C GLU A 210 -1.24 11.95 30.70
N GLU A 211 -0.41 10.93 30.48
CA GLU A 211 -0.02 10.51 29.14
C GLU A 211 -1.22 9.85 28.39
N ARG A 212 -2.23 9.28 29.09
CA ARG A 212 -3.46 8.71 28.48
C ARG A 212 -4.44 9.76 27.97
N THR A 213 -4.28 11.01 28.43
CA THR A 213 -5.12 12.16 28.07
C THR A 213 -4.55 13.01 26.92
N ARG A 214 -3.35 12.68 26.39
CA ARG A 214 -2.77 13.44 25.28
C ARG A 214 -3.39 13.01 23.96
N LEU A 215 -3.97 13.98 23.25
CA LEU A 215 -4.41 13.82 21.88
C LEU A 215 -3.19 13.69 20.96
N VAL A 216 -3.17 12.64 20.15
CA VAL A 216 -2.22 12.46 19.05
C VAL A 216 -2.97 12.46 17.74
N PHE A 217 -2.27 12.82 16.68
CA PHE A 217 -2.82 12.83 15.34
C PHE A 217 -1.94 11.95 14.46
N GLY A 218 -2.58 11.13 13.64
CA GLY A 218 -1.90 10.31 12.65
C GLY A 218 -1.33 11.19 11.55
N VAL A 219 0.00 11.16 11.40
CA VAL A 219 0.70 11.82 10.29
C VAL A 219 1.18 10.72 9.35
N LYS A 220 0.59 10.66 8.16
CA LYS A 220 0.97 9.72 7.11
C LYS A 220 2.16 10.28 6.34
N VAL A 221 3.24 9.51 6.35
CA VAL A 221 4.48 9.83 5.64
C VAL A 221 4.70 8.80 4.55
N GLU A 222 4.79 9.25 3.32
CA GLU A 222 5.03 8.42 2.14
C GLU A 222 6.52 8.36 1.81
N PHE A 223 6.99 7.17 1.43
CA PHE A 223 8.37 6.88 1.05
C PHE A 223 8.40 6.26 -0.35
N SER A 224 9.36 6.68 -1.16
CA SER A 224 9.66 6.01 -2.42
C SER A 224 10.52 4.77 -2.16
N ASN A 225 10.11 3.62 -2.69
CA ASN A 225 10.77 2.34 -2.49
C ASN A 225 11.35 1.82 -3.83
N THR A 226 12.29 2.58 -4.39
CA THR A 226 12.92 2.24 -5.69
C THR A 226 13.76 0.97 -5.64
N ASP A 227 14.23 0.61 -4.45
CA ASP A 227 15.19 -0.47 -4.25
C ASP A 227 14.51 -1.77 -3.76
N ASP A 228 13.18 -1.77 -3.69
CA ASP A 228 12.31 -2.88 -3.21
C ASP A 228 12.73 -3.43 -1.81
N VAL A 229 13.34 -2.58 -0.97
CA VAL A 229 13.82 -2.97 0.37
C VAL A 229 12.73 -2.81 1.43
N LEU A 230 11.90 -1.77 1.31
CA LEU A 230 10.84 -1.51 2.26
C LEU A 230 9.70 -2.49 2.02
N LYS A 231 9.33 -3.22 3.06
CA LYS A 231 8.22 -4.18 3.03
C LYS A 231 7.15 -3.77 4.05
N PRO A 232 5.87 -4.02 3.75
CA PRO A 232 4.81 -3.89 4.74
C PRO A 232 5.15 -4.66 6.03
N GLY A 233 4.87 -4.06 7.18
CA GLY A 233 5.18 -4.60 8.50
C GLY A 233 6.54 -4.20 9.09
N MET A 234 7.45 -3.61 8.30
CA MET A 234 8.71 -3.09 8.83
C MET A 234 8.47 -1.85 9.71
N THR A 235 9.28 -1.64 10.74
CA THR A 235 9.23 -0.41 11.54
C THR A 235 10.14 0.65 10.93
N VAL A 236 9.65 1.88 10.84
CA VAL A 236 10.42 3.04 10.42
C VAL A 236 10.37 4.10 11.51
N GLU A 237 11.52 4.72 11.79
CA GLU A 237 11.62 5.86 12.67
C GLU A 237 11.71 7.13 11.84
N ILE A 238 10.77 8.05 12.06
CA ILE A 238 10.67 9.31 11.33
C ILE A 238 11.16 10.43 12.21
N ARG A 239 12.12 11.18 11.68
CA ARG A 239 12.67 12.37 12.31
C ARG A 239 11.75 13.55 12.06
N LEU A 240 11.14 14.06 13.13
CA LEU A 240 10.30 15.26 13.10
C LEU A 240 10.95 16.39 13.94
N PRO A 241 10.70 17.66 13.58
CA PRO A 241 11.17 18.79 14.38
C PRO A 241 10.65 18.70 15.81
N LYS A 242 11.42 19.14 16.80
CA LYS A 242 10.96 19.19 18.20
C LYS A 242 9.90 20.28 18.43
N ALA A 243 9.02 20.05 19.42
CA ALA A 243 8.04 21.02 19.92
C ALA A 243 8.73 22.14 20.70
#